data_AF-L0DGR0-F1
#
_entry.id   AF-L0DGR0-F1
#
_cell.length_a   1.000
_cell.length_b   1.000
_cell.length_c   1.000
_cell.angle_alpha   90.00
_cell.angle_beta   90.00
_cell.angle_gamma   90.00
#
_symmetry.space_group_name_H-M   'P 1'
#
loop_
_entity.id
_entity.type
_entity.pdbx_description
1 polymer ?
#
loop_
_entity_poly.entity_id
_entity_poly.type
_entity_poly.pdbx_seq_one_letter_code
_entity_poly.pdbx_strand_id
1 'polypeptide(L)'
;MPRFRFRMRGILVAVAVVGILLGLHQWMSRRARRFHAISESHRSRLSLVISGPVTSEGDFLGVPSVLDRDLKTVSRHRARKELWHYTMSVRYKRAAERPWLPVPPDPPEPY
;
A
#
# COMPACT_ATOMS: atom_id res chain seq x y z
N MET A 1 49.73 -12.61 -20.56
CA MET A 1 48.64 -11.65 -20.28
C MET A 1 47.43 -11.97 -21.15
N PRO A 2 46.33 -12.49 -20.59
CA PRO A 2 45.14 -12.83 -21.37
C PRO A 2 44.43 -11.57 -21.90
N ARG A 3 44.17 -11.50 -23.21
CA ARG A 3 43.42 -10.41 -23.85
C ARG A 3 41.95 -10.82 -23.96
N PHE A 4 41.08 -10.23 -23.15
CA PHE A 4 39.63 -10.41 -23.26
C PHE A 4 39.13 -9.81 -24.58
N ARG A 5 38.91 -10.65 -25.59
CA ARG A 5 38.25 -10.27 -26.83
C ARG A 5 36.73 -10.32 -26.62
N PHE A 6 36.15 -9.25 -26.09
CA PHE A 6 34.70 -9.07 -26.12
C PHE A 6 34.27 -8.92 -27.57
N ARG A 7 33.55 -9.92 -28.11
CA ARG A 7 32.91 -9.82 -29.42
C ARG A 7 31.91 -8.66 -29.33
N MET A 8 31.85 -7.75 -30.31
CA MET A 8 30.92 -6.60 -30.30
C MET A 8 29.48 -7.00 -29.96
N ARG A 9 29.05 -8.19 -30.38
CA ARG A 9 27.75 -8.77 -30.04
C ARG A 9 27.52 -8.92 -28.52
N GLY A 10 28.54 -9.27 -27.75
CA GLY A 10 28.45 -9.40 -26.30
C GLY A 10 28.20 -8.06 -25.59
N ILE A 11 28.80 -6.98 -26.08
CA ILE A 11 28.57 -5.63 -25.55
C ILE A 11 27.13 -5.20 -25.83
N LEU A 12 26.63 -5.41 -27.05
CA LEU A 12 25.25 -5.09 -27.40
C LEU A 12 24.23 -5.84 -26.54
N VAL A 13 24.46 -7.13 -26.30
CA VAL A 13 23.60 -7.93 -25.41
C VAL A 13 23.63 -7.39 -23.98
N ALA A 14 24.80 -7.05 -23.45
CA ALA A 14 24.91 -6.49 -22.10
C ALA A 14 24.13 -5.17 -21.96
N VAL A 15 24.24 -4.28 -22.94
CA VAL A 15 23.50 -3.01 -22.95
C VAL A 15 21.99 -3.25 -22.98
N ALA A 16 21.51 -4.19 -23.79
CA ALA A 16 20.09 -4.53 -23.85
C ALA A 16 19.56 -5.03 -22.49
N VAL A 17 20.31 -5.91 -21.82
CA VAL A 17 19.96 -6.42 -20.48
C VAL A 17 19.90 -5.27 -19.48
N VAL A 18 20.89 -4.38 -19.47
CA VAL A 18 20.90 -3.20 -18.58
C VAL A 18 19.70 -2.29 -18.83
N GLY A 19 19.37 -2.03 -20.11
CA GLY A 19 18.20 -1.24 -20.47
C GLY A 19 16.88 -1.84 -19.96
N ILE A 20 16.71 -3.15 -20.09
CA ILE A 20 15.52 -3.88 -19.60
C ILE A 20 15.44 -3.78 -18.07
N LEU A 21 16.54 -4.02 -17.35
CA LEU A 21 16.57 -3.94 -15.89
C LEU A 21 16.21 -2.55 -15.37
N LEU A 22 16.76 -1.49 -15.99
CA LEU A 22 16.44 -0.11 -15.64
C LEU A 22 14.98 0.23 -15.96
N GLY A 23 14.46 -0.22 -17.10
CA GLY A 23 13.06 -0.04 -17.48
C GLY A 23 12.11 -0.69 -16.46
N LEU A 24 12.38 -1.93 -16.08
CA LEU A 24 11.61 -2.66 -15.06
C LEU A 24 11.67 -1.95 -13.71
N HIS A 25 12.86 -1.52 -13.27
CA HIS A 25 13.02 -0.82 -12.00
C HIS A 25 12.25 0.51 -11.96
N GLN A 26 12.30 1.29 -13.05
CA GLN A 26 11.54 2.53 -13.15
C GLN A 26 10.02 2.29 -13.16
N TRP A 27 9.56 1.28 -13.90
CA TRP A 27 8.15 0.91 -13.94
C TRP A 27 7.64 0.50 -12.55
N MET A 28 8.38 -0.35 -11.83
CA MET A 28 8.05 -0.77 -10.47
C MET A 28 8.02 0.42 -9.51
N SER A 29 9.01 1.31 -9.57
CA SER A 29 9.08 2.52 -8.74
C SER A 29 7.90 3.45 -8.98
N ARG A 30 7.50 3.66 -10.26
CA ARG A 30 6.32 4.46 -10.61
C ARG A 30 5.04 3.82 -10.08
N ARG A 31 4.90 2.51 -10.23
CA ARG A 31 3.74 1.75 -9.75
C ARG A 31 3.61 1.78 -8.23
N ALA A 32 4.72 1.59 -7.50
CA ALA A 32 4.77 1.69 -6.05
C ALA A 32 4.36 3.09 -5.55
N ARG A 33 4.88 4.15 -6.16
CA ARG A 33 4.47 5.54 -5.83
C ARG A 33 2.98 5.78 -6.02
N ARG A 34 2.39 5.23 -7.08
CA ARG A 34 0.93 5.35 -7.31
C ARG A 34 0.13 4.68 -6.19
N PHE A 35 0.51 3.48 -5.76
CA PHE A 35 -0.16 2.80 -4.65
C PHE A 35 0.07 3.51 -3.31
N HIS A 36 1.25 4.07 -3.07
CA HIS A 36 1.49 4.92 -1.91
C HIS A 36 0.55 6.13 -1.89
N ALA A 37 0.41 6.84 -3.00
CA ALA A 37 -0.50 7.99 -3.09
C ALA A 37 -1.97 7.61 -2.82
N ILE A 38 -2.43 6.45 -3.32
CA ILE A 38 -3.78 5.94 -3.05
C ILE A 38 -3.94 5.59 -1.55
N SER A 39 -2.94 4.92 -0.97
CA SER A 39 -2.92 4.61 0.46
C SER A 39 -2.98 5.88 1.32
N GLU A 40 -2.23 6.92 0.95
CA GLU A 40 -2.23 8.20 1.66
C GLU A 40 -3.56 8.92 1.53
N SER A 41 -4.20 8.89 0.35
CA SER A 41 -5.54 9.46 0.16
C SER A 41 -6.60 8.79 1.03
N HIS A 42 -6.52 7.47 1.22
CA HIS A 42 -7.41 6.78 2.16
C HIS A 42 -7.08 7.10 3.61
N ARG A 43 -5.79 7.27 3.94
CA ARG A 43 -5.37 7.62 5.31
C ARG A 43 -5.77 9.04 5.69
N SER A 44 -5.71 10.00 4.78
CA SER A 44 -6.12 11.39 5.04
C SER A 44 -7.64 11.56 5.21
N ARG A 45 -8.43 10.59 4.71
CA ARG A 45 -9.89 10.53 4.92
C ARG A 45 -10.30 9.88 6.24
N LEU A 46 -9.37 9.31 7.01
CA LEU A 46 -9.65 8.82 8.35
C LEU A 46 -9.73 10.01 9.31
N SER A 47 -10.95 10.43 9.65
CA SER A 47 -11.16 11.37 10.76
C SER A 47 -11.08 10.67 12.12
N LEU A 48 -11.34 9.36 12.15
CA LEU A 48 -11.32 8.61 13.39
C LEU A 48 -9.91 8.32 13.90
N VAL A 49 -9.72 8.58 15.18
CA VAL A 49 -8.61 8.02 15.94
C VAL A 49 -9.15 6.78 16.64
N ILE A 50 -8.74 5.59 16.20
CA ILE A 50 -9.00 4.36 16.96
C ILE A 50 -8.06 4.40 18.19
N SER A 51 -8.47 5.15 19.21
CA SER A 51 -7.83 5.16 20.53
C SER A 51 -8.49 4.09 21.38
N GLY A 52 -8.00 2.86 21.28
CA GLY A 52 -8.28 1.80 22.24
C GLY A 52 -6.96 1.34 22.86
N PRO A 53 -6.91 1.03 24.16
CA PRO A 53 -5.76 0.32 24.70
C PRO A 53 -5.64 -1.00 23.93
N VAL A 54 -4.57 -1.15 23.16
CA VAL A 54 -4.18 -2.45 22.63
C VAL A 54 -3.62 -3.22 23.82
N THR A 55 -4.50 -3.83 24.61
CA THR A 55 -4.08 -4.80 25.60
C THR A 55 -3.56 -6.02 24.84
N SER A 56 -2.35 -6.48 25.21
CA SER A 56 -1.72 -7.67 24.62
C SER A 56 -2.50 -8.96 24.89
N GLU A 57 -3.46 -8.92 25.82
CA GLU A 57 -4.42 -9.99 26.07
C GLU A 57 -5.70 -9.70 25.30
N GLY A 58 -6.04 -10.60 24.38
CA GLY A 58 -7.10 -10.48 23.37
C GLY A 58 -8.54 -10.47 23.89
N ASP A 59 -8.79 -9.97 25.10
CA ASP A 59 -10.14 -9.84 25.66
C ASP A 59 -10.75 -8.46 25.32
N PHE A 60 -11.30 -8.38 24.12
CA PHE A 60 -12.19 -7.29 23.69
C PHE A 60 -13.58 -7.46 24.34
N LEU A 61 -13.68 -7.29 25.66
CA LEU A 61 -14.97 -7.36 26.38
C LEU A 61 -15.82 -6.08 26.31
N GLY A 62 -15.34 -5.04 25.62
CA GLY A 62 -16.13 -3.86 25.27
C GLY A 62 -16.22 -3.71 23.77
N VAL A 63 -17.44 -3.60 23.23
CA VAL A 63 -17.63 -3.13 21.85
C VAL A 63 -16.83 -1.85 21.71
N PRO A 64 -15.80 -1.77 20.83
CA PRO A 64 -15.03 -0.55 20.69
C PRO A 64 -16.00 0.56 20.31
N SER A 65 -16.29 1.43 21.26
CA SER A 65 -17.03 2.65 21.00
C SER A 65 -16.17 3.47 20.07
N VAL A 66 -16.57 3.49 18.81
CA VAL A 66 -15.90 4.22 17.75
C VAL A 66 -16.07 5.71 18.07
N LEU A 67 -15.02 6.30 18.61
CA LEU A 67 -14.99 7.68 19.07
C LEU A 67 -14.32 8.54 18.00
N ASP A 68 -14.96 9.66 17.66
CA ASP A 68 -14.35 10.66 16.78
C ASP A 68 -13.13 11.30 17.47
N ARG A 69 -12.35 12.10 16.74
CA ARG A 69 -11.21 12.86 17.28
C ARG A 69 -11.59 13.72 18.49
N ASP A 70 -12.85 14.15 18.56
CA ASP A 70 -13.43 14.93 19.67
C ASP A 70 -14.01 14.07 20.80
N LEU A 71 -13.72 12.77 20.85
CA LEU A 71 -14.26 11.80 21.82
C LEU A 71 -15.79 11.70 21.80
N LYS A 72 -16.43 11.99 20.67
CA LYS A 72 -17.87 11.82 20.46
C LYS A 72 -18.18 10.45 19.88
N THR A 73 -19.28 9.84 20.31
CA THR A 73 -19.76 8.58 19.73
C THR A 73 -20.13 8.78 18.26
N VAL A 74 -19.51 7.99 17.38
CA VAL A 74 -19.74 8.05 15.95
C VAL A 74 -20.86 7.09 15.55
N SER A 75 -21.67 7.49 14.58
CA SER A 75 -22.72 6.63 14.04
C SER A 75 -22.11 5.33 13.48
N ARG A 76 -22.80 4.19 13.63
CA ARG A 76 -22.34 2.89 13.10
C ARG A 76 -22.04 2.95 11.60
N HIS A 77 -22.80 3.75 10.86
CA HIS A 77 -22.58 3.96 9.44
C HIS A 77 -21.22 4.65 9.16
N ARG A 78 -20.91 5.75 9.85
CA ARG A 78 -19.62 6.45 9.70
C ARG A 78 -18.45 5.58 10.19
N ALA A 79 -18.63 4.83 11.27
CA ALA A 79 -17.66 3.85 11.76
C ALA A 79 -17.32 2.79 10.70
N ARG A 80 -18.33 2.24 10.00
CA ARG A 80 -18.14 1.27 8.92
C ARG A 80 -17.38 1.87 7.74
N LYS A 81 -17.71 3.12 7.39
CA LYS A 81 -17.04 3.85 6.30
C LYS A 81 -15.56 4.11 6.60
N GLU A 82 -15.23 4.46 7.83
CA GLU A 82 -13.83 4.68 8.24
C GLU A 82 -13.05 3.37 8.34
N LEU A 83 -13.66 2.30 8.85
CA LEU A 83 -13.04 0.97 8.82
C LEU A 83 -12.75 0.51 7.38
N TRP A 84 -13.64 0.85 6.43
CA TRP A 84 -13.42 0.60 5.02
C TRP A 84 -12.21 1.39 4.48
N HIS A 85 -12.14 2.70 4.74
CA HIS A 85 -10.97 3.52 4.35
C HIS A 85 -9.67 3.02 4.97
N TYR A 86 -9.70 2.60 6.23
CA TYR A 86 -8.54 2.02 6.91
C TYR A 86 -8.09 0.74 6.22
N THR A 87 -9.02 -0.19 5.99
CA THR A 87 -8.74 -1.46 5.32
C THR A 87 -8.16 -1.24 3.92
N MET A 88 -8.72 -0.29 3.17
CA MET A 88 -8.23 0.09 1.85
C MET A 88 -6.81 0.68 1.91
N SER A 89 -6.53 1.55 2.88
CA SER A 89 -5.18 2.10 3.07
C SER A 89 -4.14 1.01 3.32
N VAL A 90 -4.46 0.03 4.18
CA VAL A 90 -3.57 -1.10 4.49
C VAL A 90 -3.33 -1.96 3.26
N ARG A 91 -4.39 -2.24 2.48
CA ARG A 91 -4.27 -3.01 1.23
C ARG A 91 -3.36 -2.31 0.22
N TYR A 92 -3.54 -1.01 0.00
CA TYR A 92 -2.73 -0.26 -0.95
C TYR A 92 -1.30 -0.04 -0.48
N LYS A 93 -1.06 0.10 0.82
CA LYS A 93 0.29 0.09 1.39
C LYS A 93 1.03 -1.22 1.07
N ARG A 94 0.39 -2.38 1.27
CA ARG A 94 0.97 -3.68 0.92
C ARG A 94 1.22 -3.82 -0.59
N ALA A 95 0.32 -3.29 -1.42
CA ALA A 95 0.50 -3.28 -2.88
C ALA A 95 1.69 -2.40 -3.31
N ALA A 96 1.95 -1.31 -2.57
CA ALA A 96 3.10 -0.45 -2.82
C ALA A 96 4.44 -1.13 -2.48
N GLU A 97 4.46 -1.94 -1.41
CA GLU A 97 5.61 -2.76 -1.02
C GLU A 97 5.89 -3.92 -2.00
N ARG A 98 4.86 -4.38 -2.72
CA ARG A 98 4.94 -5.51 -3.67
C ARG A 98 4.26 -5.17 -5.00
N PRO A 99 4.78 -4.20 -5.77
CA PRO A 99 4.10 -3.65 -6.95
C PRO A 99 3.92 -4.66 -8.09
N TRP A 100 4.66 -5.77 -8.08
CA TRP A 100 4.55 -6.85 -9.06
C TRP A 100 3.37 -7.80 -8.82
N LEU A 101 2.75 -7.77 -7.63
CA LEU A 101 1.59 -8.60 -7.35
C LEU A 101 0.31 -7.97 -7.95
N PRO A 102 -0.60 -8.79 -8.50
CA PRO A 102 -1.91 -8.29 -8.92
C PRO A 102 -2.70 -7.83 -7.70
N VAL A 103 -3.36 -6.69 -7.82
CA VAL A 103 -4.25 -6.15 -6.79
C VAL A 103 -5.68 -6.50 -7.21
N PRO A 104 -6.48 -7.17 -6.36
CA PRO A 104 -7.89 -7.43 -6.65
C PRO A 104 -8.66 -6.11 -6.88
N PRO A 105 -9.75 -6.13 -7.65
CA PRO A 105 -10.61 -4.97 -7.81
C PRO A 105 -11.14 -4.49 -6.46
N ASP A 106 -11.35 -3.17 -6.36
CA ASP A 106 -11.83 -2.56 -5.12
C ASP A 106 -13.27 -2.98 -4.82
N PRO A 107 -13.59 -3.30 -3.55
CA PRO A 107 -14.97 -3.49 -3.15
C PRO A 107 -15.72 -2.16 -3.25
N PRO A 108 -17.05 -2.17 -3.45
CA PRO A 108 -17.85 -0.96 -3.46
C PRO A 108 -17.75 -0.22 -2.12
N GLU A 109 -17.82 1.12 -2.19
CA GLU A 109 -17.84 1.98 -1.01
C GLU A 109 -19.14 1.74 -0.21
N PRO A 110 -19.09 1.64 1.13
CA PRO A 110 -20.30 1.51 1.94
C PRO A 110 -21.13 2.82 1.92
N TYR A 111 -22.44 2.67 1.63
CA TYR A 111 -23.46 3.73 1.70
C TYR A 111 -23.89 4.07 3.11
#